data_AF-A0A950V630-F1
#
_entry.id   AF-A0A950V630-F1
#
_cell.length_a   1.000
_cell.length_b   1.000
_cell.length_c   1.000
_cell.angle_alpha   90.00
_cell.angle_beta   90.00
_cell.angle_gamma   90.00
#
_symmetry.space_group_name_H-M   'P 1'
#
loop_
_entity.id
_entity.type
_entity.pdbx_description
1 polymer ?
#
loop_
_entity_poly.entity_id
_entity_poly.type
_entity_poly.pdbx_seq_one_letter_code
_entity_poly.pdbx_strand_id
1 'polypeptide(L)'
;MSAPFSATKPSERRLAANRANAQLSTGPQTPEGKAKSSLNAVKTGLTGRTVLLPSEDAEAYETHLLQYLERFAPVGERETELVQNLADTQWRLHRIPNLEAGLFALGRLRYADLFAAEPNPQIRAAMLDAHILMTEAKHFKNLHLQESRLRRQYRQDAQELQECQKQRKQEQEKQEQPKEATPLKALAATGGFEFATAEQSRDRNGSDRPASTSSDASVQTQASVG
;
A
#
# COMPACT_ATOMS: atom_id res chain seq x y z
N MET A 1 -15.29 5.07 -27.16
CA MET A 1 -15.51 3.62 -26.94
C MET A 1 -14.15 2.94 -26.87
N SER A 2 -13.62 2.67 -25.69
CA SER A 2 -12.33 1.98 -25.50
C SER A 2 -12.59 0.53 -25.14
N ALA A 3 -12.06 -0.40 -25.94
CA ALA A 3 -12.15 -1.84 -25.69
C ALA A 3 -11.30 -2.26 -24.47
N PRO A 4 -11.75 -3.21 -23.64
CA PRO A 4 -11.00 -3.66 -22.47
C PRO A 4 -9.82 -4.56 -22.86
N PHE A 5 -8.70 -4.42 -22.15
CA PHE A 5 -7.48 -5.22 -22.30
C PHE A 5 -7.77 -6.66 -21.85
N SER A 6 -8.02 -7.58 -22.78
CA SER A 6 -8.25 -9.00 -22.47
C SER A 6 -6.92 -9.67 -22.11
N ALA A 7 -6.80 -10.13 -20.86
CA ALA A 7 -5.67 -10.95 -20.42
C ALA A 7 -5.72 -12.30 -21.14
N THR A 8 -4.89 -12.45 -22.18
CA THR A 8 -4.82 -13.66 -23.00
C THR A 8 -4.27 -14.81 -22.16
N LYS A 9 -5.02 -15.92 -22.03
CA LYS A 9 -4.54 -17.13 -21.35
C LYS A 9 -3.26 -17.63 -22.05
N PRO A 10 -2.19 -17.97 -21.30
CA PRO A 10 -0.95 -18.48 -21.90
C PRO A 10 -1.24 -19.79 -22.65
N SER A 11 -0.67 -19.92 -23.85
CA SER A 11 -0.83 -21.13 -24.66
C SER A 11 -0.31 -22.37 -23.94
N GLU A 12 -0.84 -23.55 -24.29
CA GLU A 12 -0.43 -24.84 -23.71
C GLU A 12 1.08 -25.08 -23.84
N ARG A 13 1.67 -24.63 -24.96
CA ARG A 13 3.13 -24.65 -25.18
C ARG A 13 3.88 -23.83 -24.14
N ARG A 14 3.37 -22.63 -23.80
CA ARG A 14 3.98 -21.75 -22.79
C ARG A 14 3.82 -22.32 -21.38
N LEU A 15 2.70 -22.97 -21.08
CA LEU A 15 2.47 -23.66 -19.80
C LEU A 15 3.37 -24.89 -19.64
N ALA A 16 3.55 -25.69 -20.69
CA ALA A 16 4.47 -26.83 -20.68
C ALA A 16 5.93 -26.38 -20.48
N ALA A 17 6.36 -25.33 -21.19
CA ALA A 17 7.70 -24.76 -21.02
C ALA A 17 7.91 -24.18 -19.61
N ASN A 18 6.92 -23.47 -19.05
CA ASN A 18 7.00 -22.96 -17.68
C ASN A 18 7.10 -24.10 -16.64
N ARG A 19 6.38 -25.22 -16.83
CA ARG A 19 6.47 -26.40 -15.95
C ARG A 19 7.84 -27.07 -16.04
N ALA A 20 8.39 -27.24 -17.24
CA ALA A 20 9.74 -27.78 -17.42
C ALA A 20 10.81 -26.87 -16.82
N ASN A 21 10.71 -25.55 -17.04
CA ASN A 21 11.63 -24.56 -16.47
C ASN A 21 11.54 -24.51 -14.93
N ALA A 22 10.34 -24.69 -14.36
CA ALA A 22 10.16 -24.74 -12.91
C ALA A 22 10.87 -25.95 -12.27
N GLN A 23 10.91 -27.10 -12.95
CA GLN A 23 11.64 -28.28 -12.48
C GLN A 23 13.17 -28.08 -12.49
N LEU A 24 13.68 -27.20 -13.37
CA LEU A 24 15.10 -26.85 -13.48
C LEU A 24 15.50 -25.67 -12.58
N SER A 25 14.53 -24.96 -12.00
CA SER A 25 14.74 -23.71 -11.27
C SER A 25 14.35 -23.85 -9.80
N THR A 26 15.03 -24.74 -9.07
CA THR A 26 14.79 -25.00 -7.64
C THR A 26 15.42 -23.95 -6.69
N GLY A 27 16.02 -22.90 -7.26
CA GLY A 27 16.76 -21.89 -6.50
C GLY A 27 18.03 -22.45 -5.85
N PRO A 28 18.87 -21.58 -5.26
CA PRO A 28 20.06 -22.03 -4.56
C PRO A 28 19.70 -22.79 -3.28
N GLN A 29 19.96 -24.10 -3.23
CA GLN A 29 19.68 -24.94 -2.05
C GLN A 29 20.89 -25.05 -1.10
N THR A 30 22.10 -24.78 -1.58
CA THR A 30 23.32 -24.84 -0.76
C THR A 30 23.56 -23.51 -0.02
N PRO A 31 24.21 -23.53 1.16
CA PRO A 31 24.62 -22.32 1.86
C PRO A 31 25.44 -21.36 0.98
N GLU A 32 26.37 -21.89 0.18
CA GLU A 32 27.19 -21.15 -0.76
C GLU A 32 26.36 -20.52 -1.90
N GLY A 33 25.39 -21.27 -2.44
CA GLY A 33 24.47 -20.75 -3.45
C GLY A 33 23.59 -19.64 -2.90
N LYS A 34 23.13 -19.76 -1.65
CA LYS A 34 22.35 -18.74 -0.95
C LYS A 34 23.20 -17.49 -0.70
N ALA A 35 24.46 -17.64 -0.30
CA ALA A 35 25.39 -16.52 -0.13
C ALA A 35 25.68 -15.80 -1.46
N LYS A 36 25.92 -16.54 -2.55
CA LYS A 36 26.07 -15.93 -3.88
C LYS A 36 24.79 -15.21 -4.34
N SER A 37 23.63 -15.78 -4.03
CA SER A 37 22.33 -15.16 -4.35
C SER A 37 22.06 -13.91 -3.51
N SER A 38 22.42 -13.90 -2.22
CA SER A 38 22.29 -12.71 -1.37
C SER A 38 23.22 -11.58 -1.80
N LEU A 39 24.43 -11.90 -2.27
CA LEU A 39 25.34 -10.91 -2.86
C LEU A 39 24.75 -10.22 -4.09
N ASN A 40 23.92 -10.90 -4.90
CA ASN A 40 23.26 -10.27 -6.04
C ASN A 40 22.22 -9.22 -5.62
N ALA A 41 21.53 -9.45 -4.51
CA ALA A 41 20.59 -8.50 -3.92
C ALA A 41 21.31 -7.25 -3.38
N VAL A 42 22.50 -7.42 -2.80
CA VAL A 42 23.35 -6.32 -2.32
C VAL A 42 24.03 -5.58 -3.48
N LYS A 43 24.45 -6.29 -4.54
CA LYS A 43 25.18 -5.72 -5.67
C LYS A 43 24.40 -4.66 -6.44
N THR A 44 23.09 -4.90 -6.65
CA THR A 44 22.23 -3.94 -7.36
C THR A 44 21.33 -3.16 -6.41
N GLY A 45 21.04 -3.69 -5.21
CA GLY A 45 20.07 -3.11 -4.29
C GLY A 45 18.62 -3.13 -4.79
N LEU A 46 18.34 -3.77 -5.93
CA LEU A 46 17.02 -3.75 -6.56
C LEU A 46 16.14 -4.95 -6.17
N THR A 47 16.73 -6.03 -5.66
CA THR A 47 16.05 -7.32 -5.45
C THR A 47 16.31 -7.95 -4.07
N GLY A 48 16.42 -7.13 -3.02
CA GLY A 48 16.70 -7.59 -1.65
C GLY A 48 15.65 -7.17 -0.63
N ARG A 49 15.61 -7.85 0.52
CA ARG A 49 14.77 -7.44 1.67
C ARG A 49 15.17 -6.08 2.22
N THR A 50 16.46 -5.75 2.16
CA THR A 50 16.94 -4.43 2.57
C THR A 50 16.51 -3.39 1.54
N VAL A 51 15.72 -2.41 2.01
CA VAL A 51 15.30 -1.27 1.19
C VAL A 51 16.47 -0.33 1.06
N LEU A 52 17.02 0.18 2.16
CA LEU A 52 18.13 1.13 2.18
C LEU A 52 19.50 0.45 1.98
N LEU A 53 20.34 0.99 1.09
CA LEU A 53 21.73 0.56 0.94
C LEU A 53 22.65 1.30 1.93
N PRO A 54 23.81 0.72 2.32
CA PRO A 54 24.74 1.40 3.23
C PRO A 54 25.26 2.76 2.73
N SER A 55 25.23 2.98 1.42
CA SER A 55 25.66 4.22 0.76
C SER A 55 24.57 5.29 0.69
N GLU A 56 23.39 5.02 1.21
CA GLU A 56 22.23 5.92 1.09
C GLU A 56 21.91 6.61 2.40
N ASP A 57 21.30 7.78 2.26
CA ASP A 57 20.87 8.60 3.37
C ASP A 57 19.56 8.06 3.95
N ALA A 58 19.63 7.65 5.22
CA ALA A 58 18.49 7.14 5.97
C ALA A 58 17.44 8.23 6.23
N GLU A 59 17.87 9.47 6.48
CA GLU A 59 16.97 10.61 6.77
C GLU A 59 16.19 11.01 5.52
N ALA A 60 16.84 10.98 4.35
CA ALA A 60 16.18 11.20 3.07
C ALA A 60 15.12 10.13 2.77
N TYR A 61 15.41 8.87 3.09
CA TYR A 61 14.44 7.78 2.92
C TYR A 61 13.28 7.90 3.92
N GLU A 62 13.55 8.24 5.17
CA GLU A 62 12.50 8.49 6.18
C GLU A 62 11.58 9.62 5.74
N THR A 63 12.15 10.73 5.27
CA THR A 63 11.38 11.85 4.70
C THR A 63 10.52 11.41 3.52
N HIS A 64 11.06 10.60 2.61
CA HIS A 64 10.32 10.04 1.48
C HIS A 64 9.16 9.15 1.95
N LEU A 65 9.38 8.29 2.95
CA LEU A 65 8.32 7.45 3.51
C LEU A 65 7.22 8.29 4.17
N LEU A 66 7.58 9.32 4.94
CA LEU A 66 6.63 10.23 5.58
C LEU A 66 5.73 10.92 4.55
N GLN A 67 6.30 11.36 3.42
CA GLN A 67 5.52 11.95 2.32
C GLN A 67 4.50 10.96 1.73
N TYR A 68 4.85 9.67 1.64
CA TYR A 68 3.93 8.63 1.19
C TYR A 68 2.81 8.38 2.21
N LEU A 69 3.15 8.29 3.50
CA LEU A 69 2.17 8.14 4.58
C LEU A 69 1.20 9.32 4.64
N GLU A 70 1.69 10.55 4.54
CA GLU A 70 0.87 11.77 4.51
C GLU A 70 -0.04 11.79 3.28
N ARG A 71 0.51 11.51 2.09
CA ARG A 71 -0.22 11.54 0.83
C ARG A 71 -1.39 10.55 0.79
N PHE A 72 -1.15 9.33 1.27
CA PHE A 72 -2.13 8.25 1.15
C PHE A 72 -3.00 8.08 2.39
N ALA A 73 -2.60 8.63 3.53
CA ALA A 73 -3.31 8.55 4.81
C ALA A 73 -3.86 7.14 5.09
N PRO A 74 -2.98 6.12 5.14
CA PRO A 74 -3.42 4.74 5.31
C PRO A 74 -4.11 4.53 6.66
N VAL A 75 -5.15 3.68 6.68
CA VAL A 75 -5.83 3.26 7.90
C VAL A 75 -5.73 1.76 8.06
N GLY A 76 -5.26 1.32 9.23
CA GLY A 76 -5.07 -0.10 9.54
C GLY A 76 -3.81 -0.69 8.91
N GLU A 77 -3.57 -1.95 9.24
CA GLU A 77 -2.33 -2.65 8.88
C GLU A 77 -2.15 -2.80 7.36
N ARG A 78 -3.18 -3.27 6.65
CA ARG A 78 -3.07 -3.57 5.21
C ARG A 78 -2.75 -2.35 4.37
N GLU A 79 -3.42 -1.22 4.60
CA GLU A 79 -3.13 0.00 3.86
C GLU A 79 -1.74 0.54 4.19
N THR A 80 -1.31 0.45 5.45
CA THR A 80 0.02 0.90 5.88
C THR A 80 1.12 0.08 5.20
N GLU A 81 0.95 -1.25 5.13
CA GLU A 81 1.85 -2.14 4.40
C GLU A 81 1.93 -1.78 2.91
N LEU A 82 0.79 -1.53 2.25
CA LEU A 82 0.76 -1.15 0.84
C LEU A 82 1.44 0.20 0.59
N VAL A 83 1.24 1.19 1.46
CA VAL A 83 1.92 2.49 1.36
C VAL A 83 3.43 2.36 1.55
N GLN A 84 3.88 1.54 2.51
CA GLN A 84 5.29 1.21 2.69
C GLN A 84 5.88 0.56 1.43
N ASN A 85 5.19 -0.43 0.84
CA ASN A 85 5.62 -1.10 -0.38
C ASN A 85 5.74 -0.14 -1.57
N LEU A 86 4.82 0.83 -1.68
CA LEU A 86 4.89 1.88 -2.70
C LEU A 86 6.10 2.78 -2.51
N ALA A 87 6.35 3.23 -1.27
CA ALA A 87 7.52 4.05 -0.94
C ALA A 87 8.82 3.31 -1.26
N ASP A 88 8.94 2.04 -0.85
CA ASP A 88 10.10 1.19 -1.08
C ASP A 88 10.36 0.93 -2.56
N THR A 89 9.30 0.62 -3.30
CA THR A 89 9.39 0.34 -4.73
C THR A 89 9.82 1.59 -5.50
N GLN A 90 9.27 2.76 -5.12
CA GLN A 90 9.69 4.03 -5.72
C GLN A 90 11.16 4.35 -5.40
N TRP A 91 11.58 4.13 -4.16
CA TRP A 91 12.96 4.34 -3.74
C TRP A 91 13.93 3.49 -4.57
N ARG A 92 13.60 2.21 -4.80
CA ARG A 92 14.37 1.33 -5.70
C ARG A 92 14.36 1.80 -7.15
N LEU A 93 13.24 2.32 -7.66
CA LEU A 93 13.15 2.86 -9.01
C LEU A 93 14.08 4.08 -9.18
N HIS A 94 14.20 4.94 -8.17
CA HIS A 94 15.11 6.09 -8.20
C HIS A 94 16.59 5.69 -8.30
N ARG A 95 16.97 4.46 -7.93
CA ARG A 95 18.36 3.98 -8.06
C ARG A 95 18.76 3.67 -9.50
N ILE A 96 17.82 3.26 -10.34
CA ILE A 96 18.14 2.69 -11.64
C ILE A 96 18.93 3.66 -12.52
N PRO A 97 18.55 4.95 -12.65
CA PRO A 97 19.35 5.93 -13.39
C PRO A 97 20.78 6.10 -12.85
N ASN A 98 20.95 6.07 -11.52
CA ASN A 98 22.27 6.20 -10.89
C ASN A 98 23.15 4.97 -11.19
N LEU A 99 22.57 3.77 -11.20
CA LEU A 99 23.27 2.54 -11.58
C LEU A 99 23.66 2.55 -13.06
N GLU A 100 22.79 3.04 -13.95
CA GLU A 100 23.09 3.21 -15.38
C GLU A 100 24.23 4.20 -15.60
N ALA A 101 24.19 5.36 -14.94
CA ALA A 101 25.26 6.35 -14.98
C ALA A 101 26.59 5.76 -14.46
N GLY A 102 26.53 4.97 -13.38
CA GLY A 102 27.69 4.25 -12.86
C GLY A 102 28.28 3.25 -13.85
N LEU A 103 27.45 2.52 -14.60
CA LEU A 103 27.91 1.61 -15.66
C LEU A 103 28.64 2.38 -16.77
N PHE A 104 28.09 3.52 -17.20
CA PHE A 104 28.78 4.38 -18.18
C PHE A 104 30.11 4.91 -17.63
N ALA A 105 30.14 5.41 -16.39
CA ALA A 105 31.37 5.91 -15.77
C ALA A 105 32.47 4.84 -15.69
N LEU A 106 32.11 3.64 -15.20
CA LEU A 106 33.04 2.51 -15.12
C LEU A 106 33.52 2.06 -16.51
N GLY A 107 32.61 2.03 -17.49
CA GLY A 107 32.93 1.70 -18.87
C GLY A 107 33.90 2.70 -19.49
N ARG A 108 33.67 4.01 -19.30
CA ARG A 108 34.56 5.07 -19.82
C ARG A 108 35.96 4.98 -19.24
N LEU A 109 36.09 4.62 -17.95
CA LEU A 109 37.39 4.36 -17.33
C LEU A 109 38.07 3.11 -17.92
N ARG A 110 37.31 2.02 -18.09
CA ARG A 110 37.85 0.75 -18.59
C ARG A 110 38.29 0.82 -20.06
N TYR A 111 37.57 1.57 -20.87
CA TYR A 111 37.75 1.62 -22.32
C TYR A 111 38.41 2.90 -22.82
N ALA A 112 38.95 3.72 -21.91
CA ALA A 112 39.47 5.06 -22.22
C ALA A 112 40.45 5.07 -23.41
N ASP A 113 41.30 4.05 -23.50
CA ASP A 113 42.37 3.98 -24.50
C ASP A 113 41.90 3.49 -25.88
N LEU A 114 40.73 2.83 -25.99
CA LEU A 114 40.29 2.18 -27.24
C LEU A 114 40.08 3.16 -28.40
N PHE A 115 39.72 4.41 -28.09
CA PHE A 115 39.42 5.44 -29.08
C PHE A 115 40.29 6.68 -28.91
N ALA A 116 41.48 6.54 -28.32
CA ALA A 116 42.40 7.66 -28.08
C ALA A 116 42.82 8.39 -29.37
N ALA A 117 42.82 7.69 -30.51
CA ALA A 117 43.15 8.25 -31.82
C ALA A 117 42.07 9.17 -32.41
N GLU A 118 40.84 9.18 -31.86
CA GLU A 118 39.78 10.09 -32.32
C GLU A 118 40.03 11.51 -31.78
N PRO A 119 40.33 12.49 -32.66
CA PRO A 119 40.65 13.85 -32.24
C PRO A 119 39.43 14.63 -31.74
N ASN A 120 38.22 14.29 -32.20
CA ASN A 120 37.00 14.99 -31.78
C ASN A 120 36.48 14.43 -30.44
N PRO A 121 36.45 15.23 -29.36
CA PRO A 121 36.04 14.73 -28.03
C PRO A 121 34.60 14.24 -27.99
N GLN A 122 33.69 14.86 -28.73
CA GLN A 122 32.27 14.50 -28.77
C GLN A 122 32.07 13.17 -29.51
N ILE A 123 32.76 12.97 -30.63
CA ILE A 123 32.73 11.70 -31.38
C ILE A 123 33.35 10.59 -30.53
N ARG A 124 34.50 10.84 -29.90
CA ARG A 124 35.15 9.89 -29.00
C ARG A 124 34.24 9.46 -27.85
N ALA A 125 33.55 10.41 -27.21
CA ALA A 125 32.59 10.12 -26.15
C ALA A 125 31.41 9.26 -26.66
N ALA A 126 30.86 9.58 -27.83
CA ALA A 126 29.78 8.80 -28.43
C ALA A 126 30.23 7.38 -28.81
N MET A 127 31.46 7.21 -29.33
CA MET A 127 32.04 5.89 -29.63
C MET A 127 32.25 5.07 -28.35
N LEU A 128 32.75 5.68 -27.27
CA LEU A 128 32.87 5.04 -25.97
C LEU A 128 31.50 4.60 -25.45
N ASP A 129 30.51 5.47 -25.44
CA ASP A 129 29.17 5.16 -24.95
C ASP A 129 28.51 4.04 -25.77
N ALA A 130 28.65 4.06 -27.10
CA ALA A 130 28.18 2.99 -27.98
C ALA A 130 28.89 1.67 -27.69
N HIS A 131 30.22 1.68 -27.53
CA HIS A 131 30.99 0.50 -27.19
C HIS A 131 30.56 -0.06 -25.82
N ILE A 132 30.38 0.78 -24.81
CA ILE A 132 29.90 0.38 -23.48
C ILE A 132 28.53 -0.29 -23.59
N LEU A 133 27.59 0.29 -24.33
CA LEU A 133 26.26 -0.29 -24.50
C LEU A 133 26.31 -1.67 -25.17
N MET A 134 27.17 -1.85 -26.17
CA MET A 134 27.33 -3.13 -26.87
C MET A 134 27.99 -4.19 -25.98
N THR A 135 29.06 -3.82 -25.28
CA THR A 135 29.89 -4.74 -24.49
C THR A 135 29.24 -5.07 -23.13
N GLU A 136 28.59 -4.08 -22.51
CA GLU A 136 27.92 -4.20 -21.21
C GLU A 136 26.40 -4.40 -21.31
N ALA A 137 25.89 -4.72 -22.51
CA ALA A 137 24.45 -4.86 -22.80
C ALA A 137 23.68 -5.71 -21.78
N LYS A 138 24.32 -6.75 -21.23
CA LYS A 138 23.71 -7.62 -20.21
C LYS A 138 23.34 -6.86 -18.93
N HIS A 139 24.18 -5.93 -18.48
CA HIS A 139 23.94 -5.16 -17.27
C HIS A 139 22.77 -4.19 -17.47
N PHE A 140 22.75 -3.45 -18.58
CA PHE A 140 21.63 -2.57 -18.94
C PHE A 140 20.32 -3.32 -19.10
N LYS A 141 20.32 -4.46 -19.80
CA LYS A 141 19.11 -5.31 -19.94
C LYS A 141 18.59 -5.79 -18.60
N ASN A 142 19.49 -6.14 -17.67
CA ASN A 142 19.08 -6.53 -16.32
C ASN A 142 18.44 -5.37 -15.55
N LEU A 143 19.00 -4.16 -15.63
CA LEU A 143 18.43 -2.97 -15.00
C LEU A 143 17.04 -2.65 -15.55
N HIS A 144 16.89 -2.63 -16.88
CA HIS A 144 15.59 -2.39 -17.53
C HIS A 144 14.54 -3.45 -17.19
N LEU A 145 14.96 -4.71 -17.05
CA LEU A 145 14.08 -5.78 -16.60
C LEU A 145 13.63 -5.57 -15.14
N GLN A 146 14.53 -5.16 -14.24
CA GLN A 146 14.15 -4.83 -12.87
C GLN A 146 13.25 -3.61 -12.82
N GLU A 147 13.52 -2.58 -13.61
CA GLU A 147 12.67 -1.40 -13.74
C GLU A 147 11.24 -1.81 -14.13
N SER A 148 11.11 -2.63 -15.17
CA SER A 148 9.81 -3.12 -15.64
C SER A 148 9.05 -3.91 -14.57
N ARG A 149 9.77 -4.70 -13.76
CA ARG A 149 9.19 -5.47 -12.64
C ARG A 149 8.75 -4.56 -11.50
N LEU A 150 9.60 -3.63 -11.07
CA LEU A 150 9.29 -2.67 -10.01
C LEU A 150 8.12 -1.77 -10.41
N ARG A 151 8.08 -1.27 -11.65
CA ARG A 151 6.94 -0.48 -12.17
C ARG A 151 5.65 -1.28 -12.26
N ARG A 152 5.73 -2.60 -12.45
CA ARG A 152 4.56 -3.48 -12.40
C ARG A 152 4.10 -3.65 -10.96
N GLN A 153 5.01 -3.96 -10.04
CA GLN A 153 4.71 -4.10 -8.61
C GLN A 153 4.07 -2.83 -8.05
N TYR A 154 4.68 -1.67 -8.30
CA TYR A 154 4.14 -0.36 -7.90
C TYR A 154 2.69 -0.16 -8.36
N ARG A 155 2.39 -0.49 -9.62
CA ARG A 155 1.04 -0.36 -10.17
C ARG A 155 0.05 -1.31 -9.49
N GLN A 156 0.48 -2.52 -9.17
CA GLN A 156 -0.36 -3.51 -8.50
C GLN A 156 -0.68 -3.07 -7.07
N ASP A 157 0.33 -2.67 -6.30
CA ASP A 157 0.15 -2.20 -4.92
C ASP A 157 -0.69 -0.93 -4.86
N ALA A 158 -0.52 -0.02 -5.82
CA ALA A 158 -1.32 1.20 -5.92
C ALA A 158 -2.80 0.90 -6.23
N GLN A 159 -3.07 -0.08 -7.10
CA GLN A 159 -4.42 -0.53 -7.40
C GLN A 159 -5.08 -1.17 -6.17
N GLU A 160 -4.36 -2.05 -5.48
CA GLU A 160 -4.88 -2.70 -4.28
C GLU A 160 -5.17 -1.67 -3.17
N LEU A 161 -4.27 -0.70 -2.96
CA LEU A 161 -4.49 0.37 -1.99
C LEU A 161 -5.76 1.18 -2.31
N GLN A 162 -5.96 1.53 -3.58
CA GLN A 162 -7.17 2.23 -4.02
C GLN A 162 -8.44 1.41 -3.76
N GLU A 163 -8.38 0.09 -3.95
CA GLU A 163 -9.50 -0.81 -3.67
C GLU A 163 -9.81 -0.87 -2.16
N CYS A 164 -8.80 -1.04 -1.30
CA CYS A 164 -8.95 -1.00 0.16
C CYS A 164 -9.59 0.32 0.63
N GLN A 165 -9.06 1.45 0.16
CA GLN A 165 -9.56 2.77 0.56
C GLN A 165 -10.98 3.02 0.08
N LYS A 166 -11.33 2.53 -1.12
CA LYS A 166 -12.70 2.60 -1.64
C LYS A 166 -13.66 1.76 -0.79
N GLN A 167 -13.28 0.54 -0.41
CA GLN A 167 -14.08 -0.33 0.45
C GLN A 167 -14.34 0.32 1.80
N ARG A 168 -13.28 0.83 2.46
CA ARG A 168 -13.38 1.56 3.72
C ARG A 168 -14.37 2.73 3.62
N LYS A 169 -14.26 3.56 2.58
CA LYS A 169 -15.16 4.71 2.39
C LYS A 169 -16.61 4.25 2.24
N GLN A 170 -16.87 3.19 1.48
CA GLN A 170 -18.21 2.63 1.32
C GLN A 170 -18.77 2.05 2.62
N GLU A 171 -17.94 1.43 3.46
CA GLU A 171 -18.34 0.93 4.77
C GLU A 171 -18.69 2.07 5.73
N GLN A 172 -17.90 3.16 5.73
CA GLN A 172 -18.19 4.36 6.50
C GLN A 172 -19.51 5.00 6.07
N GLU A 173 -19.73 5.18 4.76
CA GLU A 173 -20.99 5.72 4.22
C GLU A 173 -22.20 4.86 4.59
N LYS A 174 -22.06 3.52 4.64
CA LYS A 174 -23.14 2.62 5.07
C LYS A 174 -23.41 2.69 6.58
N GLN A 175 -22.39 2.95 7.40
CA GLN A 175 -22.53 3.08 8.85
C GLN A 175 -23.13 4.43 9.26
N GLU A 176 -22.89 5.48 8.46
CA GLU A 176 -23.43 6.83 8.68
C GLU A 176 -24.87 7.01 8.17
N GLN A 177 -25.37 6.12 7.29
CA GLN A 177 -26.78 6.12 6.92
C GLN A 177 -27.65 5.76 8.15
N PRO A 178 -28.65 6.58 8.51
CA PRO A 178 -29.50 6.28 9.65
C PRO A 178 -30.17 4.93 9.40
N LYS A 179 -29.97 3.98 10.32
CA LYS A 179 -30.78 2.75 10.37
C LYS A 179 -32.24 3.22 10.34
N GLU A 180 -32.94 2.99 9.23
CA GLU A 180 -34.37 3.26 9.13
C GLU A 180 -35.02 2.74 10.41
N ALA A 181 -35.58 3.65 11.20
CA ALA A 181 -36.25 3.32 12.43
C ALA A 181 -37.29 2.26 12.09
N THR A 182 -37.10 1.05 12.63
CA THR A 182 -38.11 -0.01 12.52
C THR A 182 -39.43 0.62 12.94
N PRO A 183 -40.45 0.68 12.06
CA PRO A 183 -41.66 1.39 12.41
C PRO A 183 -42.27 0.67 13.62
N LEU A 184 -42.45 1.41 14.72
CA LEU A 184 -43.02 0.93 15.99
C LEU A 184 -44.40 0.23 15.83
N LYS A 185 -45.01 0.27 14.65
CA LYS A 185 -46.26 -0.43 14.31
C LYS A 185 -46.14 -1.96 14.27
N ALA A 186 -44.93 -2.53 14.18
CA ALA A 186 -44.77 -3.99 14.14
C ALA A 186 -44.88 -4.68 15.52
N LEU A 187 -44.79 -3.94 16.63
CA LEU A 187 -44.93 -4.52 17.99
C LEU A 187 -46.36 -4.48 18.55
N ALA A 188 -47.28 -3.75 17.90
CA ALA A 188 -48.67 -3.62 18.36
C ALA A 188 -49.62 -4.71 17.80
N ALA A 189 -49.13 -5.60 16.93
CA ALA A 189 -49.96 -6.59 16.23
C ALA A 189 -49.91 -8.01 16.83
N THR A 190 -49.13 -8.24 17.88
CA THR A 190 -48.92 -9.59 18.48
C THR A 190 -49.16 -9.59 19.99
N GLY A 191 -50.28 -9.01 20.42
CA GLY A 191 -50.68 -9.01 21.83
C GLY A 191 -52.19 -8.82 22.00
N GLY A 192 -52.98 -9.79 21.54
CA GLY A 192 -54.38 -9.91 21.93
C GLY A 192 -54.45 -10.24 23.43
N PHE A 193 -54.63 -9.21 24.26
CA PHE A 193 -55.13 -9.35 25.62
C PHE A 193 -56.55 -8.76 25.65
N GLU A 194 -57.53 -9.65 25.67
CA GLU A 194 -58.93 -9.31 25.95
C GLU A 194 -59.03 -8.81 27.39
N PHE A 195 -59.34 -7.52 27.58
CA PHE A 195 -59.83 -7.04 28.86
C PHE A 195 -61.35 -7.21 28.88
N ALA A 196 -61.81 -8.23 29.62
CA ALA A 196 -63.21 -8.40 29.95
C ALA A 196 -63.71 -7.21 30.78
N THR A 197 -64.76 -6.56 30.28
CA THR A 197 -65.56 -5.58 31.00
C THR A 197 -66.23 -6.22 32.21
N ALA A 198 -65.90 -5.76 33.40
CA ALA A 198 -66.70 -5.98 34.60
C ALA A 198 -67.22 -4.62 35.08
N GLU A 199 -68.49 -4.37 34.82
CA GLU A 199 -69.28 -3.40 35.59
C GLU A 199 -69.25 -3.80 37.06
N GLN A 200 -68.89 -2.88 37.95
CA GLN A 200 -69.42 -2.90 39.31
C GLN A 200 -69.46 -1.49 39.87
N SER A 201 -70.69 -1.02 40.00
CA SER A 201 -71.13 0.13 40.77
C SER A 201 -70.73 -0.01 42.25
N ARG A 202 -70.30 1.11 42.85
CA ARG A 202 -70.62 1.55 44.23
C ARG A 202 -69.93 2.89 44.53
N ASP A 203 -70.67 3.97 44.31
CA ASP A 203 -71.06 4.95 45.33
C ASP A 203 -70.24 4.98 46.64
N ARG A 204 -69.50 6.07 46.88
CA ARG A 204 -69.70 7.08 47.96
C ARG A 204 -68.40 7.73 48.48
N ASN A 205 -68.32 9.04 48.23
CA ASN A 205 -68.23 10.13 49.21
C ASN A 205 -66.91 10.43 49.98
N GLY A 206 -66.57 11.72 50.04
CA GLY A 206 -65.67 12.38 51.01
C GLY A 206 -64.28 12.76 50.46
N SER A 207 -64.03 14.05 50.12
CA SER A 207 -63.38 15.06 50.98
C SER A 207 -61.99 14.58 51.49
N ASP A 208 -60.83 15.15 51.15
CA ASP A 208 -60.44 16.56 51.20
C ASP A 208 -59.10 16.78 50.47
N ARG A 209 -58.93 17.97 49.89
CA ARG A 209 -57.63 18.66 49.72
C ARG A 209 -57.36 19.43 51.04
N PRO A 210 -56.11 19.75 51.48
CA PRO A 210 -55.20 20.66 50.74
C PRO A 210 -53.68 20.43 50.99
N ALA A 211 -52.80 20.72 50.02
CA ALA A 211 -52.00 21.94 49.78
C ALA A 211 -50.63 22.05 50.49
N SER A 212 -49.71 22.70 49.75
CA SER A 212 -48.51 23.45 50.21
C SER A 212 -47.30 22.59 50.62
N THR A 213 -46.02 22.91 50.41
CA THR A 213 -45.22 24.12 50.11
C THR A 213 -43.81 23.60 49.70
N SER A 214 -43.20 24.04 48.60
CA SER A 214 -42.16 25.10 48.47
C SER A 214 -40.86 24.96 49.27
N SER A 215 -39.76 25.34 48.60
CA SER A 215 -38.46 25.79 49.13
C SER A 215 -37.54 24.69 49.69
N ASP A 216 -36.22 24.73 49.52
CA ASP A 216 -35.32 25.77 49.00
C ASP A 216 -33.91 25.16 48.85
N ALA A 217 -33.01 25.88 48.17
CA ALA A 217 -31.60 26.14 48.54
C ALA A 217 -30.71 24.95 49.02
N SER A 218 -29.44 24.78 48.64
CA SER A 218 -28.43 25.74 48.20
C SER A 218 -27.06 25.03 48.13
N VAL A 219 -26.16 25.60 47.32
CA VAL A 219 -24.72 25.86 47.61
C VAL A 219 -23.77 24.63 47.66
N GLN A 220 -22.88 24.44 46.67
CA GLN A 220 -21.53 25.04 46.52
C GLN A 220 -20.47 24.40 47.43
N THR A 221 -19.31 24.00 46.87
CA THR A 221 -17.91 24.07 47.38
C THR A 221 -17.05 23.21 46.42
N GLN A 222 -16.33 23.77 45.44
CA GLN A 222 -14.94 24.25 45.48
C GLN A 222 -13.84 23.24 45.92
N ALA A 223 -12.93 23.00 44.96
CA ALA A 223 -11.48 23.23 45.05
C ALA A 223 -10.48 22.12 45.46
N SER A 224 -9.27 22.32 44.89
CA SER A 224 -7.93 21.76 45.12
C SER A 224 -7.60 20.49 44.35
N VAL A 225 -6.80 20.53 43.28
CA VAL A 225 -5.37 20.90 43.16
C VAL A 225 -4.46 20.03 44.03
N GLY A 226 -3.61 19.29 43.31
CA GLY A 226 -2.37 18.64 43.70
C GLY A 226 -1.66 18.24 42.42
#